data_AF-R7I031-F1
#
_entry.id   AF-R7I031-F1
#
_cell.length_a   1.000
_cell.length_b   1.000
_cell.length_c   1.000
_cell.angle_alpha   90.00
_cell.angle_beta   90.00
_cell.angle_gamma   90.00
#
_symmetry.space_group_name_H-M   'P 1'
#
loop_
_entity.id
_entity.type
_entity.pdbx_description
1 polymer ?
#
loop_
_entity_poly.entity_id
_entity_poly.type
_entity_poly.pdbx_seq_one_letter_code
_entity_poly.pdbx_strand_id
1 'polypeptide(L)'
;MGYIKKIKPLLPFVGTLFIVCLFHFSKVYVLKFYPVIVNSFIFCVFFSSLFCKETVIQKIAKKMDGELSEFTRNYTRKLTYVWCVFLFINLSISFTTVFMSPKIWTLYNACISYVALGLMFGVEYIVRIILRAKYDRG
;
A
#
# COMPACT_ATOMS: atom_id res chain seq x y z
N MET A 1 -31.96 -16.60 -16.50
CA MET A 1 -31.16 -15.44 -16.07
C MET A 1 -31.04 -15.25 -14.53
N GLY A 2 -31.30 -16.27 -13.69
CA GLY A 2 -31.36 -16.13 -12.21
C GLY A 2 -30.23 -16.79 -11.41
N TYR A 3 -29.48 -17.74 -11.99
CA TYR A 3 -28.45 -18.51 -11.28
C TYR A 3 -27.11 -17.78 -11.11
N ILE A 4 -26.73 -16.94 -12.07
CA ILE A 4 -25.41 -16.27 -12.09
C ILE A 4 -25.27 -15.22 -10.97
N LYS A 5 -26.38 -14.65 -10.48
CA LYS A 5 -26.36 -13.64 -9.39
C LYS A 5 -26.07 -14.23 -8.01
N LYS A 6 -26.35 -15.52 -7.76
CA LYS A 6 -26.10 -16.19 -6.46
C LYS A 6 -24.66 -16.68 -6.26
N ILE A 7 -23.86 -16.80 -7.33
CA ILE A 7 -22.48 -17.31 -7.28
C ILE A 7 -21.46 -16.23 -6.87
N LYS A 8 -21.74 -14.95 -7.18
CA LYS A 8 -20.88 -13.81 -6.84
C LYS A 8 -20.52 -13.69 -5.34
N PRO A 9 -21.43 -13.91 -4.37
CA PRO A 9 -21.08 -13.87 -2.95
C PRO A 9 -20.37 -15.13 -2.44
N LEU A 10 -20.37 -16.25 -3.17
CA LEU A 10 -19.66 -17.48 -2.77
C LEU A 10 -18.19 -17.48 -3.22
N LEU A 11 -17.89 -16.76 -4.29
CA LEU A 11 -16.54 -16.56 -4.84
C LEU A 11 -15.50 -16.12 -3.79
N PRO A 12 -15.77 -15.14 -2.89
CA PRO A 12 -14.83 -14.79 -1.84
C PRO A 12 -14.61 -15.91 -0.83
N PHE A 13 -15.63 -16.68 -0.43
CA PHE A 13 -15.47 -17.77 0.54
C PHE A 13 -14.66 -18.94 -0.02
N VAL A 14 -14.91 -19.32 -1.27
CA VAL A 14 -14.13 -20.35 -1.97
C VAL A 14 -12.70 -19.88 -2.19
N GLY A 15 -12.50 -18.60 -2.55
CA GLY A 15 -11.16 -18.00 -2.64
C GLY A 15 -10.43 -17.97 -1.30
N THR A 16 -11.13 -17.66 -0.20
CA THR A 16 -10.55 -17.63 1.15
C THR A 16 -10.16 -19.03 1.61
N LEU A 17 -11.01 -20.04 1.41
CA LEU A 17 -10.73 -21.45 1.72
C LEU A 17 -9.58 -22.00 0.88
N PHE A 18 -9.53 -21.67 -0.41
CA PHE A 18 -8.44 -22.07 -1.31
C PHE A 18 -7.10 -21.48 -0.87
N ILE A 19 -7.10 -20.20 -0.47
CA ILE A 19 -5.94 -19.53 0.08
C ILE A 19 -5.50 -20.18 1.41
N VAL A 20 -6.42 -20.51 2.33
CA VAL A 20 -6.13 -21.22 3.59
C VAL A 20 -5.54 -22.62 3.33
N CYS A 21 -6.06 -23.36 2.35
CA CYS A 21 -5.50 -24.65 1.95
C CYS A 21 -4.09 -24.48 1.34
N LEU A 22 -3.86 -23.47 0.49
CA LEU A 22 -2.53 -23.15 0.00
C LEU A 22 -1.58 -22.78 1.15
N PHE A 23 -2.04 -22.04 2.17
CA PHE A 23 -1.27 -21.72 3.37
C PHE A 23 -0.87 -22.98 4.16
N HIS A 24 -1.74 -23.99 4.23
CA HIS A 24 -1.46 -25.25 4.94
C HIS A 24 -0.41 -26.11 4.23
N PHE A 25 -0.39 -26.10 2.89
CA PHE A 25 0.51 -26.94 2.09
C PHE A 25 1.83 -26.26 1.66
N SER A 26 1.92 -24.93 1.77
CA SER A 26 3.13 -24.19 1.38
C SER A 26 4.22 -24.30 2.44
N LYS A 27 5.44 -24.70 2.05
CA LYS A 27 6.62 -24.68 2.93
C LYS A 27 6.75 -23.29 3.56
N VAL A 28 6.83 -23.24 4.90
CA VAL A 28 6.88 -22.04 5.77
C VAL A 28 7.82 -20.92 5.25
N TYR A 29 8.85 -21.27 4.50
CA TYR A 29 9.78 -20.33 3.88
C TYR A 29 9.15 -19.43 2.81
N VAL A 30 8.28 -19.95 1.93
CA VAL A 30 7.62 -19.13 0.89
C VAL A 30 6.70 -18.09 1.52
N LEU A 31 6.07 -18.44 2.63
CA LEU A 31 5.20 -17.55 3.40
C LEU A 31 5.96 -16.38 4.03
N LYS A 32 7.23 -16.59 4.42
CA LYS A 32 8.07 -15.50 4.95
C LYS A 32 8.39 -14.43 3.91
N PHE A 33 8.46 -14.81 2.64
CA PHE A 33 8.70 -13.87 1.53
C PHE A 33 7.45 -13.14 1.06
N TYR A 34 6.24 -13.56 1.47
CA TYR A 34 5.01 -12.92 1.04
C TYR A 34 4.97 -11.41 1.33
N PRO A 35 5.27 -10.92 2.56
CA PRO A 35 5.31 -9.48 2.84
C PRO A 35 6.36 -8.74 2.00
N VAL A 36 7.51 -9.37 1.74
CA VAL A 36 8.58 -8.79 0.92
C VAL A 36 8.12 -8.61 -0.53
N ILE A 37 7.48 -9.62 -1.11
CA ILE A 37 6.95 -9.57 -2.49
C ILE A 37 5.89 -8.48 -2.60
N VAL A 38 4.94 -8.41 -1.66
CA VAL A 38 3.88 -7.40 -1.66
C VAL A 38 4.46 -5.99 -1.51
N ASN A 39 5.35 -5.78 -0.53
CA ASN A 39 6.01 -4.49 -0.32
C ASN A 39 6.83 -4.07 -1.55
N SER A 40 7.56 -5.00 -2.17
CA SER A 40 8.33 -4.75 -3.38
C SER A 40 7.43 -4.38 -4.55
N PHE A 41 6.30 -5.06 -4.72
CA PHE A 41 5.33 -4.74 -5.77
C PHE A 41 4.76 -3.33 -5.58
N ILE A 42 4.31 -2.99 -4.38
CA ILE A 42 3.77 -1.66 -4.07
C ILE A 42 4.85 -0.58 -4.28
N PHE A 43 6.08 -0.82 -3.80
CA PHE A 43 7.22 0.07 -4.03
C PHE A 43 7.46 0.29 -5.53
N CYS A 44 7.54 -0.78 -6.32
CA CYS A 44 7.75 -0.68 -7.77
C CYS A 44 6.64 0.12 -8.47
N VAL A 45 5.39 -0.06 -8.06
CA VAL A 45 4.25 0.72 -8.59
C VAL A 45 4.42 2.21 -8.28
N PHE A 46 4.76 2.57 -7.04
CA PHE A 46 4.97 3.97 -6.65
C PHE A 46 6.20 4.56 -7.35
N PHE A 47 7.31 3.84 -7.35
CA PHE A 47 8.58 4.27 -7.92
C PHE A 47 8.49 4.44 -9.44
N SER A 48 7.94 3.46 -10.16
CA SER A 48 7.74 3.57 -11.61
C SER A 48 6.82 4.75 -11.97
N SER A 49 5.84 5.06 -11.12
CA SER A 49 4.94 6.20 -11.35
C SER A 49 5.63 7.56 -11.30
N LEU A 50 6.81 7.67 -10.68
CA LEU A 50 7.62 8.89 -10.72
C LEU A 50 8.10 9.21 -12.14
N PHE A 51 8.34 8.21 -12.98
CA PHE A 51 8.77 8.42 -14.37
C PHE A 51 7.60 8.65 -15.33
N CYS A 52 6.36 8.47 -14.87
CA CYS A 52 5.17 8.79 -15.64
C CYS A 52 4.82 10.29 -15.57
N LYS A 53 4.02 10.73 -16.55
CA LYS A 53 3.44 12.10 -16.59
C LYS A 53 2.65 12.43 -15.32
N GLU A 54 1.90 11.45 -14.81
CA GLU A 54 1.15 11.53 -13.56
C GLU A 54 1.53 10.34 -12.65
N THR A 55 1.89 10.63 -11.40
CA THR A 55 2.17 9.67 -10.32
C THR A 55 0.89 8.98 -9.83
N VAL A 56 1.03 7.87 -9.09
CA VAL A 56 -0.12 7.17 -8.48
C VAL A 56 -0.93 8.11 -7.58
N ILE A 57 -0.25 8.91 -6.76
CA ILE A 57 -0.91 9.86 -5.85
C ILE A 57 -1.64 10.94 -6.63
N GLN A 58 -1.05 11.45 -7.72
CA GLN A 58 -1.72 12.41 -8.62
C GLN A 58 -2.96 11.82 -9.26
N LYS A 59 -2.92 10.58 -9.75
CA LYS A 59 -4.09 9.90 -10.32
C LYS A 59 -5.22 9.75 -9.30
N ILE A 60 -4.89 9.38 -8.06
CA ILE A 60 -5.85 9.27 -6.96
C ILE A 60 -6.42 10.65 -6.61
N ALA A 61 -5.56 11.65 -6.44
CA ALA A 61 -5.98 13.02 -6.13
C ALA A 61 -6.87 13.59 -7.22
N LYS A 62 -6.53 13.39 -8.50
CA LYS A 62 -7.34 13.84 -9.64
C LYS A 62 -8.73 13.19 -9.67
N LYS A 63 -8.82 11.92 -9.27
CA LYS A 63 -10.10 11.21 -9.16
C LYS A 63 -10.95 11.70 -7.98
N MET A 64 -10.32 12.12 -6.88
CA MET A 64 -11.02 12.58 -5.67
C MET A 64 -11.41 14.05 -5.73
N ASP A 65 -10.51 14.91 -6.21
CA ASP A 65 -10.62 16.37 -6.14
C ASP A 65 -10.83 17.03 -7.52
N GLY A 66 -10.78 16.27 -8.61
CA GLY A 66 -10.93 16.79 -9.98
C GLY A 66 -9.62 17.32 -10.57
N GLU A 67 -9.71 18.37 -11.40
CA GLU A 67 -8.55 19.01 -12.03
C GLU A 67 -7.54 19.49 -10.98
N LEU A 68 -6.28 19.06 -11.11
CA LEU A 68 -5.23 19.42 -10.15
C LEU A 68 -4.59 20.75 -10.53
N SER A 69 -4.58 21.72 -9.61
CA SER A 69 -3.77 22.92 -9.74
C SER A 69 -2.28 22.58 -9.82
N GLU A 70 -1.47 23.47 -10.39
CA GLU A 70 -0.03 23.26 -10.54
C GLU A 70 0.68 23.05 -9.19
N PHE A 71 0.23 23.77 -8.15
CA PHE A 71 0.69 23.58 -6.78
C PHE A 71 0.41 22.17 -6.26
N THR A 72 -0.83 21.69 -6.39
CA THR A 72 -1.22 20.34 -5.93
C THR A 72 -0.48 19.27 -6.71
N ARG A 73 -0.22 19.48 -8.00
CA ARG A 73 0.59 18.59 -8.84
C ARG A 73 2.02 18.46 -8.29
N ASN A 74 2.69 19.58 -7.97
CA ASN A 74 4.05 19.53 -7.42
C ASN A 74 4.08 18.92 -6.00
N TYR A 75 3.10 19.25 -5.15
CA TYR A 75 2.97 18.70 -3.81
C TYR A 75 2.80 17.17 -3.82
N THR A 76 1.84 16.67 -4.60
CA THR A 76 1.55 15.22 -4.70
C THR A 76 2.71 14.43 -5.32
N ARG A 77 3.51 15.06 -6.20
CA ARG A 77 4.74 14.45 -6.73
C ARG A 77 5.82 14.34 -5.65
N LYS A 78 6.07 15.40 -4.87
CA LYS A 78 6.97 15.35 -3.71
C LYS A 78 6.52 14.30 -2.70
N LEU A 79 5.21 14.23 -2.44
CA LEU A 79 4.62 13.23 -1.56
C LEU A 79 4.88 11.80 -2.08
N THR A 80 4.82 11.58 -3.41
CA THR A 80 5.15 10.27 -4.01
C THR A 80 6.61 9.88 -3.74
N TYR A 81 7.55 10.83 -3.73
CA TYR A 81 8.94 10.55 -3.32
C TYR A 81 9.02 10.12 -1.86
N VAL A 82 8.33 10.82 -0.95
CA VAL A 82 8.30 10.44 0.47
C VAL A 82 7.73 9.02 0.64
N TRP A 83 6.66 8.69 -0.07
CA TRP A 83 6.11 7.33 -0.09
C TRP A 83 7.10 6.30 -0.62
N CYS A 84 7.85 6.61 -1.69
CA CYS A 84 8.88 5.69 -2.21
C CYS A 84 9.97 5.44 -1.17
N VAL A 85 10.49 6.48 -0.52
CA VAL A 85 11.51 6.34 0.54
C VAL A 85 10.99 5.51 1.70
N PHE A 86 9.78 5.79 2.17
CA PHE A 86 9.13 5.04 3.24
C PHE A 86 8.96 3.56 2.87
N LEU A 87 8.40 3.28 1.68
CA LEU A 87 8.18 1.92 1.19
C LEU A 87 9.49 1.16 1.00
N PHE A 88 10.55 1.83 0.54
CA PHE A 88 11.87 1.22 0.42
C PHE A 88 12.44 0.81 1.78
N ILE A 89 12.40 1.71 2.77
CA ILE A 89 12.84 1.40 4.15
C ILE A 89 12.02 0.24 4.72
N ASN A 90 10.69 0.28 4.55
CA ASN A 90 9.81 -0.79 5.03
C ASN A 90 10.14 -2.14 4.38
N LEU A 91 10.37 -2.15 3.06
CA LEU A 91 10.79 -3.31 2.29
C LEU A 91 12.13 -3.85 2.77
N SER A 92 13.14 -2.99 2.98
CA SER A 92 14.46 -3.40 3.46
C SER A 92 14.39 -4.06 4.83
N ILE A 93 13.60 -3.51 5.75
CA ILE A 93 13.43 -4.10 7.09
C ILE A 93 12.66 -5.42 6.97
N SER A 94 11.55 -5.45 6.21
CA SER A 94 10.77 -6.67 5.94
C SER A 94 11.67 -7.79 5.38
N PHE A 95 12.51 -7.50 4.40
CA PHE A 95 13.48 -8.43 3.83
C PHE A 95 14.49 -8.92 4.87
N THR A 96 15.06 -8.01 5.67
CA THR A 96 16.03 -8.38 6.72
C THR A 96 15.41 -9.32 7.75
N THR A 97 14.14 -9.10 8.11
CA THR A 97 13.45 -9.95 9.10
C THR A 97 13.21 -11.38 8.61
N VAL A 98 13.27 -11.67 7.30
CA VAL A 98 13.15 -13.04 6.77
C VAL A 98 14.25 -13.95 7.29
N PHE A 99 15.46 -13.40 7.46
CA PHE A 99 16.64 -14.10 7.98
C PHE A 99 16.71 -14.13 9.51
N MET A 100 15.79 -13.43 10.18
CA MET A 100 15.71 -13.38 11.64
C MET A 100 14.75 -14.46 12.20
N SER A 101 14.63 -14.49 13.53
CA SER A 101 13.71 -15.41 14.21
C SER A 101 12.25 -15.21 13.77
N PRO A 102 11.42 -16.26 13.74
CA PRO A 102 10.01 -16.15 13.39
C PRO A 102 9.25 -15.12 14.25
N LYS A 103 9.60 -14.97 15.53
CA LYS A 103 9.00 -13.98 16.43
C LYS A 103 9.24 -12.54 15.94
N ILE A 104 10.48 -12.22 15.54
CA ILE A 104 10.83 -10.89 15.03
C ILE A 104 10.16 -10.65 13.68
N TRP A 105 10.17 -11.66 12.80
CA TRP A 105 9.49 -11.60 11.51
C TRP A 105 7.99 -11.31 11.66
N THR A 106 7.29 -12.02 12.55
CA THR A 106 5.87 -11.81 12.81
C THR A 106 5.62 -10.44 13.44
N LEU A 107 6.41 -10.04 14.45
CA LEU A 107 6.25 -8.75 15.10
C LEU A 107 6.36 -7.59 14.09
N TYR A 108 7.35 -7.63 13.20
CA TYR A 108 7.53 -6.57 12.23
C TYR A 108 6.46 -6.62 11.13
N ASN A 109 6.33 -7.77 10.44
CA ASN A 109 5.48 -7.87 9.26
C ASN A 109 3.99 -7.92 9.59
N ALA A 110 3.60 -8.37 10.78
CA ALA A 110 2.19 -8.46 11.21
C ALA A 110 1.73 -7.30 12.10
N CYS A 111 2.64 -6.48 12.64
CA CYS A 111 2.28 -5.35 13.52
C CYS A 111 2.97 -4.05 13.13
N ILE A 112 4.30 -3.96 13.29
CA ILE A 112 5.04 -2.69 13.13
C ILE A 112 4.85 -2.09 11.73
N SER A 113 4.90 -2.93 10.69
CA SER A 113 4.71 -2.46 9.31
C SER A 113 3.35 -1.82 9.08
N TYR A 114 2.28 -2.39 9.66
CA TYR A 114 0.93 -1.84 9.56
C TYR A 114 0.77 -0.55 10.35
N VAL A 115 1.36 -0.47 11.55
CA VAL A 115 1.39 0.78 12.33
C VAL A 115 2.12 1.87 11.56
N ALA A 116 3.28 1.56 10.97
CA ALA A 116 4.06 2.49 10.19
C ALA A 116 3.28 2.99 8.96
N LEU A 117 2.60 2.09 8.23
CA LEU A 117 1.71 2.45 7.12
C LEU A 117 0.58 3.36 7.58
N GLY A 118 -0.07 3.02 8.69
CA GLY A 118 -1.15 3.83 9.28
C GLY A 118 -0.69 5.22 9.68
N LEU A 119 0.50 5.34 10.28
CA LEU A 119 1.12 6.63 10.60
C LEU A 119 1.42 7.43 9.34
N MET A 120 1.97 6.80 8.30
CA MET A 120 2.26 7.47 7.04
C MET A 120 1.00 8.04 6.39
N PHE A 121 -0.08 7.25 6.32
CA PHE A 121 -1.39 7.71 5.85
C PHE A 121 -1.99 8.80 6.76
N GLY A 122 -1.87 8.65 8.09
CA GLY A 122 -2.39 9.61 9.05
C GLY A 122 -1.72 10.99 8.91
N VAL A 123 -0.39 11.01 8.83
CA VAL A 123 0.38 12.25 8.60
C VAL A 123 -0.01 12.87 7.26
N GLU A 124 -0.11 12.07 6.20
CA GLU A 124 -0.55 12.56 4.89
C GLU A 124 -1.94 13.22 4.95
N TYR A 125 -2.88 12.56 5.61
CA TYR A 125 -4.26 13.02 5.73
C TYR A 125 -4.35 14.35 6.50
N ILE A 126 -3.62 14.47 7.62
CA ILE A 126 -3.53 15.71 8.40
C ILE A 126 -2.96 16.84 7.53
N VAL A 127 -1.87 16.59 6.81
CA VAL A 127 -1.27 17.61 5.92
C VAL A 127 -2.24 18.04 4.82
N ARG A 128 -3.01 17.10 4.25
CA ARG A 128 -4.07 17.43 3.27
C ARG A 128 -5.17 18.31 3.88
N ILE A 129 -5.62 18.04 5.10
CA ILE A 129 -6.62 18.87 5.78
C ILE A 129 -6.09 20.30 5.97
N ILE A 130 -4.86 20.43 6.49
CA ILE A 130 -4.23 21.74 6.73
C ILE A 130 -4.09 22.51 5.41
N LEU A 131 -3.69 21.85 4.34
CA LEU A 131 -3.57 22.46 3.01
C LEU A 131 -4.90 22.96 2.46
N ARG A 132 -5.99 22.18 2.59
CA ARG A 132 -7.33 22.62 2.17
C ARG A 132 -7.80 23.83 2.98
N ALA A 133 -7.66 23.79 4.29
CA ALA A 133 -8.06 24.89 5.17
C ALA A 133 -7.31 26.21 4.90
N LYS A 134 -6.13 26.15 4.28
CA LYS A 134 -5.35 27.31 3.85
C LYS A 134 -5.79 27.83 2.48
N TYR A 135 -6.24 26.95 1.59
CA TYR A 135 -6.68 27.30 0.24
C TYR A 135 -8.12 27.85 0.22
N ASP A 136 -9.01 27.36 1.10
CA ASP A 136 -10.38 27.89 1.24
C ASP A 136 -10.44 29.27 1.92
N ARG A 137 -9.32 29.73 2.49
CA ARG A 137 -9.21 31.05 3.17
C ARG A 137 -8.51 32.13 2.34
N GLY A 138 -8.05 31.82 1.13
CA GLY A 138 -7.41 32.77 0.20
C GLY A 138 -8.26 33.00 -1.02
#